data_AF-A0A1T4PQ71-F1
#
_entry.id   AF-A0A1T4PQ71-F1
#
_cell.length_a   1.000
_cell.length_b   1.000
_cell.length_c   1.000
_cell.angle_alpha   90.00
_cell.angle_beta   90.00
_cell.angle_gamma   90.00
#
_symmetry.space_group_name_H-M   'P 1'
#
loop_
_entity.id
_entity.type
_entity.pdbx_description
1 polymer ?
#
loop_
_entity_poly.entity_id
_entity_poly.type
_entity_poly.pdbx_seq_one_letter_code
_entity_poly.pdbx_strand_id
1 'polypeptide(L)'
;MLSPDFPLDATEMTWRWGARPLLAHAVVVATHADGPAAEVAVPDPCTRAILKGAVAPVTVAELAARVGAPVSAVRCVVQRLISAGFMRVDSHGDEGIASGTVKVVVAAATLETERSFIAAVGEPIPMRVRIPVAPRETATIESFFGRTIIRGEGLSIFMAGSPKHWNFRPLWDDEIRGALGMVILADPRFPDAAEVALASCHQHGLPHVLVAEHGPGLRVVTSAARHWARYALQITPGTPVLACDVRDHDSVTGVLRALVGHARTLTSEATS
;
A
#
# COMPACT_ATOMS: atom_id res chain seq x y z
N MET A 1 4.04 -12.98 24.53
CA MET A 1 3.88 -14.17 23.69
C MET A 1 2.39 -14.38 23.50
N LEU A 2 1.81 -13.91 22.38
CA LEU A 2 0.37 -13.98 22.11
C LEU A 2 0.05 -15.27 21.32
N SER A 3 -1.04 -15.94 21.68
CA SER A 3 -1.45 -17.27 21.18
C SER A 3 -1.76 -17.27 19.66
N PRO A 4 -1.62 -18.41 18.96
CA PRO A 4 -1.67 -18.49 17.49
C PRO A 4 -3.06 -18.74 16.87
N ASP A 5 -4.13 -18.82 17.66
CA ASP A 5 -5.45 -19.19 17.13
C ASP A 5 -6.30 -17.96 16.77
N PHE A 6 -6.18 -17.53 15.51
CA PHE A 6 -7.15 -16.68 14.84
C PHE A 6 -8.09 -17.59 14.02
N PRO A 7 -9.31 -17.91 14.49
CA PRO A 7 -10.29 -18.58 13.65
C PRO A 7 -10.97 -17.52 12.79
N LEU A 8 -10.42 -17.24 11.61
CA LEU A 8 -11.20 -16.67 10.52
C LEU A 8 -11.80 -17.85 9.77
N ASP A 9 -13.02 -18.22 10.17
CA ASP A 9 -13.81 -19.24 9.49
C ASP A 9 -14.10 -18.75 8.06
N ALA A 10 -13.48 -19.41 7.08
CA ALA A 10 -13.44 -19.00 5.68
C ALA A 10 -14.76 -19.28 4.93
N THR A 11 -15.80 -19.76 5.61
CA THR A 11 -16.95 -20.39 4.94
C THR A 11 -18.29 -19.66 5.06
N GLU A 12 -18.41 -18.54 5.79
CA GLU A 12 -19.67 -17.77 5.85
C GLU A 12 -19.48 -16.24 5.82
N MET A 13 -18.74 -15.71 4.84
CA MET A 13 -18.83 -14.29 4.49
C MET A 13 -19.63 -14.12 3.19
N THR A 14 -20.95 -14.07 3.30
CA THR A 14 -21.82 -13.59 2.22
C THR A 14 -21.81 -12.07 2.20
N TRP A 15 -20.90 -11.53 1.38
CA TRP A 15 -20.64 -10.12 1.15
C TRP A 15 -21.87 -9.37 0.62
N ARG A 16 -22.33 -8.34 1.34
CA ARG A 16 -23.29 -7.36 0.79
C ARG A 16 -22.54 -6.16 0.22
N TRP A 17 -22.52 -6.08 -1.10
CA TRP A 17 -22.03 -4.97 -1.92
C TRP A 17 -22.93 -3.75 -1.74
N GLY A 18 -22.37 -2.58 -1.39
CA GLY A 18 -23.14 -1.34 -1.31
C GLY A 18 -22.47 -0.12 -0.67
N ALA A 19 -21.44 -0.28 0.15
CA ALA A 19 -20.72 0.86 0.76
C ALA A 19 -19.36 1.11 0.08
N ARG A 20 -19.00 2.38 -0.14
CA ARG A 20 -17.65 2.76 -0.58
C ARG A 20 -16.62 2.13 0.37
N PRO A 21 -15.67 1.30 -0.12
CA PRO A 21 -14.72 0.64 0.77
C PRO A 21 -13.79 1.69 1.40
N LEU A 22 -13.66 1.65 2.73
CA LEU A 22 -12.74 2.51 3.48
C LEU A 22 -11.31 2.40 2.90
N LEU A 23 -10.68 3.53 2.60
CA LEU A 23 -9.36 3.54 1.97
C LEU A 23 -8.26 3.26 3.00
N ALA A 24 -7.14 2.66 2.58
CA ALA A 24 -6.00 2.39 3.46
C ALA A 24 -5.43 3.68 4.09
N HIS A 25 -5.59 4.81 3.42
CA HIS A 25 -5.16 6.12 3.87
C HIS A 25 -6.25 6.90 4.62
N ALA A 26 -7.46 6.35 4.77
CA ALA A 26 -8.52 7.03 5.49
C ALA A 26 -8.08 7.25 6.95
N VAL A 27 -8.16 8.50 7.40
CA VAL A 27 -7.88 8.85 8.81
C VAL A 27 -9.12 8.50 9.62
N VAL A 28 -8.92 7.72 10.67
CA VAL A 28 -9.99 7.25 11.55
C VAL A 28 -9.70 7.67 12.98
N VAL A 29 -10.78 8.02 13.68
CA VAL A 29 -10.76 8.50 15.05
C VAL A 29 -11.76 7.69 15.85
N ALA A 30 -11.34 7.16 17.01
CA ALA A 30 -12.26 6.54 17.96
C ALA A 30 -13.20 7.61 18.54
N THR A 31 -14.51 7.35 18.51
CA THR A 31 -15.53 8.33 18.95
C THR A 31 -15.74 8.32 20.46
N HIS A 32 -15.50 7.19 21.14
CA HIS A 32 -15.46 7.07 22.59
C HIS A 32 -14.58 5.87 23.01
N ALA A 33 -13.40 6.14 23.59
CA ALA A 33 -12.53 5.10 24.16
C ALA A 33 -12.84 4.76 25.63
N ASP A 34 -13.58 5.63 26.34
CA ASP A 34 -13.74 5.56 27.80
C ASP A 34 -15.22 5.52 28.24
N GLY A 35 -15.94 4.46 27.88
CA GLY A 35 -17.31 4.25 28.35
C GLY A 35 -17.69 2.77 28.49
N PRO A 36 -18.51 2.39 29.48
CA PRO A 36 -18.84 0.99 29.79
C PRO A 36 -19.58 0.26 28.65
N ALA A 37 -20.06 0.98 27.62
CA ALA A 37 -20.65 0.39 26.42
C ALA A 37 -19.61 -0.22 25.45
N ALA A 38 -18.34 0.21 25.49
CA ALA A 38 -17.28 -0.31 24.62
C ALA A 38 -16.71 -1.67 25.12
N GLU A 39 -16.78 -1.95 26.42
CA GLU A 39 -16.37 -3.24 27.00
C GLU A 39 -17.41 -4.34 26.77
N VAL A 40 -18.69 -4.00 26.61
CA VAL A 40 -19.81 -4.95 26.54
C VAL A 40 -20.12 -5.39 25.09
N ALA A 41 -19.64 -4.67 24.07
CA ALA A 41 -19.99 -4.91 22.66
C ALA A 41 -18.82 -5.29 21.73
N VAL A 42 -17.59 -5.43 22.25
CA VAL A 42 -16.37 -5.69 21.46
C VAL A 42 -15.80 -7.07 21.80
N PRO A 43 -16.22 -8.13 21.08
CA PRO A 43 -15.99 -9.51 21.50
C PRO A 43 -14.58 -10.04 21.19
N ASP A 44 -13.91 -9.54 20.14
CA ASP A 44 -12.68 -10.15 19.65
C ASP A 44 -11.40 -9.32 19.95
N PRO A 45 -10.25 -9.99 20.19
CA PRO A 45 -8.98 -9.33 20.48
C PRO A 45 -8.50 -8.33 19.40
N CYS A 46 -8.86 -8.55 18.13
CA CYS A 46 -8.44 -7.70 17.01
C CYS A 46 -9.14 -6.34 17.09
N THR A 47 -10.45 -6.34 17.29
CA THR A 47 -11.23 -5.10 17.47
C THR A 47 -10.75 -4.30 18.69
N ARG A 48 -10.37 -4.97 19.79
CA ARG A 48 -9.79 -4.30 20.97
C ARG A 48 -8.41 -3.70 20.68
N ALA A 49 -7.56 -4.41 19.94
CA ALA A 49 -6.24 -3.89 19.53
C ALA A 49 -6.38 -2.67 18.61
N ILE A 50 -7.33 -2.69 17.68
CA ILE A 50 -7.65 -1.59 16.76
C ILE A 50 -8.17 -0.36 17.51
N LEU A 51 -9.09 -0.53 18.48
CA LEU A 51 -9.55 0.59 19.32
C LEU A 51 -8.42 1.19 20.16
N LYS A 52 -7.58 0.34 20.79
CA LYS A 52 -6.40 0.80 21.54
C LYS A 52 -5.33 1.47 20.66
N GLY A 53 -5.21 1.05 19.40
CA GLY A 53 -4.26 1.63 18.45
C GLY A 53 -4.71 2.98 17.87
N ALA A 54 -6.01 3.32 18.00
CA ALA A 54 -6.64 4.53 17.47
C ALA A 54 -6.90 5.61 18.54
N VAL A 55 -5.99 5.74 19.50
CA VAL A 55 -6.01 6.76 20.59
C VAL A 55 -5.86 8.20 20.09
N ALA A 56 -5.45 8.39 18.85
CA ALA A 56 -5.37 9.67 18.15
C ALA A 56 -5.76 9.43 16.68
N PRO A 57 -6.08 10.48 15.89
CA PRO A 57 -6.30 10.34 14.45
C PRO A 57 -5.15 9.56 13.81
N VAL A 58 -5.49 8.44 13.17
CA VAL A 58 -4.53 7.50 12.61
C VAL A 58 -5.08 6.96 11.30
N THR A 59 -4.22 6.71 10.32
CA THR A 59 -4.68 6.07 9.09
C THR A 59 -4.97 4.58 9.30
N VAL A 60 -5.86 4.00 8.50
CA VAL A 60 -6.16 2.55 8.55
C VAL A 60 -4.88 1.72 8.38
N ALA A 61 -3.95 2.14 7.53
CA ALA A 61 -2.69 1.45 7.31
C ALA A 61 -1.70 1.59 8.48
N GLU A 62 -1.56 2.78 9.07
CA GLU A 62 -0.76 2.95 10.30
C GLU A 62 -1.34 2.12 11.46
N LEU A 63 -2.67 2.08 11.56
CA LEU A 63 -3.36 1.27 12.54
C LEU A 63 -3.10 -0.22 12.30
N ALA A 64 -3.14 -0.67 11.04
CA ALA A 64 -2.78 -2.03 10.64
C ALA A 64 -1.36 -2.40 11.03
N ALA A 65 -0.40 -1.50 10.80
CA ALA A 65 0.99 -1.70 11.20
C ALA A 65 1.14 -1.79 12.73
N ARG A 66 0.48 -0.91 13.49
CA ARG A 66 0.50 -0.93 14.96
C ARG A 66 -0.01 -2.24 15.55
N VAL A 67 -1.07 -2.80 14.96
CA VAL A 67 -1.68 -4.05 15.44
C VAL A 67 -1.07 -5.31 14.82
N GLY A 68 -0.18 -5.16 13.83
CA GLY A 68 0.46 -6.29 13.13
C GLY A 68 -0.54 -7.13 12.32
N ALA A 69 -1.53 -6.49 11.70
CA ALA A 69 -2.56 -7.16 10.91
C ALA A 69 -2.57 -6.65 9.46
N PRO A 70 -3.11 -7.42 8.50
CA PRO A 70 -3.23 -6.95 7.12
C PRO A 70 -4.11 -5.70 7.06
N VAL A 71 -3.74 -4.73 6.19
CA VAL A 71 -4.50 -3.49 6.01
C VAL A 71 -5.95 -3.77 5.65
N SER A 72 -6.21 -4.79 4.83
CA SER A 72 -7.57 -5.19 4.46
C SER A 72 -8.38 -5.75 5.62
N ALA A 73 -7.76 -6.50 6.53
CA ALA A 73 -8.41 -6.99 7.75
C ALA A 73 -8.74 -5.84 8.71
N VAL A 74 -7.78 -4.94 8.94
CA VAL A 74 -8.01 -3.74 9.76
C VAL A 74 -9.07 -2.85 9.14
N ARG A 75 -9.05 -2.64 7.82
CA ARG A 75 -10.10 -1.95 7.08
C ARG A 75 -11.47 -2.55 7.36
N CYS A 76 -11.62 -3.86 7.27
CA CYS A 76 -12.90 -4.53 7.52
C CYS A 76 -13.40 -4.30 8.95
N VAL A 77 -12.51 -4.43 9.95
CA VAL A 77 -12.88 -4.20 11.36
C VAL A 77 -13.22 -2.72 11.60
N VAL A 78 -12.41 -1.81 11.08
CA VAL A 78 -12.64 -0.36 11.20
C VAL A 78 -13.94 0.05 10.50
N GLN A 79 -14.24 -0.52 9.33
CA GLN A 79 -15.53 -0.28 8.65
C GLN A 79 -16.71 -0.71 9.52
N ARG A 80 -16.62 -1.86 10.20
CA ARG A 80 -17.64 -2.32 11.15
C ARG A 80 -17.74 -1.40 12.37
N LEU A 81 -16.61 -0.95 12.91
CA LEU A 81 -16.57 0.01 14.02
C LEU A 81 -17.18 1.36 13.64
N ILE A 82 -16.97 1.82 12.40
CA ILE A 82 -17.62 3.02 11.87
C ILE A 82 -19.13 2.82 11.78
N SER A 83 -19.58 1.71 11.17
CA SER A 83 -21.01 1.39 11.06
C SER A 83 -21.69 1.21 12.42
N ALA A 84 -20.94 0.78 13.43
CA ALA A 84 -21.40 0.62 14.81
C ALA A 84 -21.23 1.90 15.66
N GLY A 85 -20.70 2.98 15.10
CA GLY A 85 -20.55 4.28 15.77
C GLY A 85 -19.38 4.37 16.77
N PHE A 86 -18.50 3.37 16.83
CA PHE A 86 -17.29 3.35 17.69
C PHE A 86 -16.09 4.07 17.08
N MET A 87 -16.10 4.26 15.77
CA MET A 87 -15.12 5.06 15.04
C MET A 87 -15.83 5.99 14.07
N ARG A 88 -15.15 7.03 13.63
CA ARG A 88 -15.56 7.85 12.49
C ARG A 88 -14.38 8.06 11.58
N VAL A 89 -14.65 8.16 10.28
CA VAL A 89 -13.68 8.74 9.34
C VAL A 89 -13.58 10.22 9.68
N ASP A 90 -12.38 10.70 9.93
CA ASP A 90 -12.16 12.11 10.13
C ASP A 90 -12.18 12.80 8.77
N SER A 91 -13.25 13.54 8.49
CA SER A 91 -13.47 14.21 7.20
C SER A 91 -12.40 15.28 6.91
N HIS A 92 -11.69 15.75 7.93
CA HIS A 92 -10.48 16.58 7.77
C HIS A 92 -9.30 15.84 7.14
N GLY A 93 -9.38 14.51 7.00
CA GLY A 93 -8.47 13.69 6.17
C GLY A 93 -9.12 13.13 4.91
N ASP A 94 -10.39 13.43 4.62
CA ASP A 94 -11.19 12.82 3.54
C ASP A 94 -11.83 13.85 2.57
N GLU A 95 -11.18 15.00 2.40
CA GLU A 95 -11.42 15.81 1.19
C GLU A 95 -10.73 15.16 -0.05
N GLY A 96 -10.29 13.90 -0.01
CA GLY A 96 -9.18 13.35 -0.78
C GLY A 96 -9.35 13.09 -2.29
N ILE A 97 -10.51 13.37 -2.89
CA ILE A 97 -10.61 13.45 -4.36
C ILE A 97 -10.64 14.92 -4.85
N ALA A 98 -10.76 15.87 -3.92
CA ALA A 98 -10.51 17.31 -4.11
C ALA A 98 -9.24 17.81 -3.37
N SER A 99 -8.64 16.99 -2.48
CA SER A 99 -7.60 17.35 -1.50
C SER A 99 -6.44 16.36 -1.56
N GLY A 100 -5.62 16.52 -2.60
CA GLY A 100 -4.25 16.01 -2.74
C GLY A 100 -3.80 14.83 -1.86
N THR A 101 -4.47 13.68 -1.86
CA THR A 101 -4.00 12.49 -1.13
C THR A 101 -4.16 11.24 -1.99
N VAL A 102 -3.09 10.43 -2.11
CA VAL A 102 -3.08 9.23 -2.97
C VAL A 102 -2.33 8.06 -2.32
N LYS A 103 -2.71 6.83 -2.68
CA LYS A 103 -1.95 5.61 -2.36
C LYS A 103 -1.07 5.21 -3.55
N VAL A 104 0.16 4.80 -3.29
CA VAL A 104 1.12 4.24 -4.24
C VAL A 104 1.61 2.90 -3.70
N VAL A 105 1.72 1.90 -4.57
CA VAL A 105 2.38 0.63 -4.22
C VAL A 105 3.85 0.71 -4.63
N VAL A 106 4.77 0.28 -3.76
CA VAL A 106 6.21 0.20 -4.04
C VAL A 106 6.59 -1.26 -4.18
N ALA A 107 6.78 -1.72 -5.40
CA ALA A 107 7.25 -3.07 -5.70
C ALA A 107 8.77 -3.08 -5.81
N ALA A 108 9.43 -3.95 -5.06
CA ALA A 108 10.88 -4.12 -5.08
C ALA A 108 11.25 -5.58 -4.83
N ALA A 109 12.37 -6.02 -5.40
CA ALA A 109 12.86 -7.39 -5.21
C ALA A 109 13.25 -7.71 -3.76
N THR A 110 13.69 -6.70 -2.99
CA THR A 110 14.14 -6.88 -1.60
C THR A 110 13.41 -5.93 -0.65
N LEU A 111 13.28 -6.33 0.61
CA LEU A 111 12.78 -5.46 1.69
C LEU A 111 13.66 -4.23 1.89
N GLU A 112 14.97 -4.36 1.73
CA GLU A 112 15.91 -3.27 1.95
C GLU A 112 15.77 -2.18 0.88
N THR A 113 15.59 -2.57 -0.39
CA THR A 113 15.34 -1.61 -1.48
C THR A 113 14.02 -0.87 -1.28
N GLU A 114 12.96 -1.59 -0.90
CA GLU A 114 11.65 -1.01 -0.58
C GLU A 114 11.74 -0.02 0.60
N ARG A 115 12.35 -0.47 1.70
CA ARG A 115 12.58 0.34 2.90
C ARG A 115 13.35 1.60 2.54
N SER A 116 14.43 1.48 1.78
CA SER A 116 15.27 2.62 1.37
C SER A 116 14.45 3.65 0.61
N PHE A 117 13.68 3.22 -0.40
CA PHE A 117 12.84 4.10 -1.19
C PHE A 117 11.83 4.86 -0.31
N ILE A 118 11.17 4.16 0.61
CA ILE A 118 10.22 4.80 1.54
C ILE A 118 10.95 5.77 2.49
N ALA A 119 12.11 5.34 3.02
CA ALA A 119 12.92 6.11 3.96
C ALA A 119 13.47 7.42 3.39
N ALA A 120 13.68 7.50 2.07
CA ALA A 120 14.17 8.70 1.41
C ALA A 120 13.20 9.90 1.52
N VAL A 121 11.90 9.64 1.66
CA VAL A 121 10.85 10.69 1.65
C VAL A 121 9.91 10.64 2.84
N GLY A 122 9.96 9.59 3.66
CA GLY A 122 9.09 9.40 4.82
C GLY A 122 9.67 8.43 5.84
N GLU A 123 8.92 8.19 6.92
CA GLU A 123 9.31 7.18 7.92
C GLU A 123 8.81 5.79 7.49
N PRO A 124 9.72 4.80 7.31
CA PRO A 124 9.33 3.44 6.95
C PRO A 124 8.86 2.68 8.18
N ILE A 125 7.59 2.26 8.18
CA ILE A 125 6.96 1.47 9.22
C ILE A 125 6.94 0.00 8.76
N PRO A 126 7.62 -0.92 9.47
CA PRO A 126 7.60 -2.33 9.11
C PRO A 126 6.22 -2.92 9.34
N MET A 127 5.76 -3.72 8.39
CA MET A 127 4.53 -4.51 8.45
C MET A 127 4.86 -5.99 8.40
N ARG A 128 4.26 -6.76 9.31
CA ARG A 128 4.36 -8.22 9.35
C ARG A 128 2.99 -8.83 9.46
N VAL A 129 2.64 -9.67 8.49
CA VAL A 129 1.31 -10.26 8.39
C VAL A 129 1.47 -11.77 8.27
N ARG A 130 0.81 -12.53 9.16
CA ARG A 130 0.70 -13.97 9.03
C ARG A 130 -0.56 -14.30 8.25
N ILE A 131 -0.41 -14.98 7.12
CA ILE A 131 -1.53 -15.46 6.31
C ILE A 131 -1.55 -16.99 6.25
N PRO A 132 -2.73 -17.63 6.28
CA PRO A 132 -2.84 -19.05 5.99
C PRO A 132 -2.54 -19.30 4.51
N VAL A 133 -1.70 -20.30 4.24
CA VAL A 133 -1.27 -20.66 2.89
C VAL A 133 -1.74 -22.07 2.49
N ALA A 134 -1.96 -22.93 3.48
CA ALA A 134 -2.58 -24.24 3.36
C ALA A 134 -3.19 -24.65 4.72
N PRO A 135 -3.96 -25.74 4.81
CA PRO A 135 -4.45 -26.25 6.10
C PRO A 135 -3.28 -26.47 7.08
N ARG A 136 -3.33 -25.80 8.23
CA ARG A 136 -2.27 -25.79 9.27
C ARG A 136 -0.93 -25.19 8.84
N GLU A 137 -0.87 -24.49 7.72
CA GLU A 137 0.34 -23.81 7.24
C GLU A 137 0.11 -22.31 7.11
N THR A 138 1.07 -21.53 7.59
CA THR A 138 1.02 -20.06 7.55
C THR A 138 2.32 -19.49 7.01
N ALA A 139 2.24 -18.53 6.09
CA ALA A 139 3.37 -17.72 5.68
C ALA A 139 3.36 -16.39 6.43
N THR A 140 4.55 -15.88 6.74
CA THR A 140 4.70 -14.50 7.21
C THR A 140 5.13 -13.65 6.03
N ILE A 141 4.38 -12.59 5.79
CA ILE A 141 4.64 -11.61 4.74
C ILE A 141 5.15 -10.37 5.43
N GLU A 142 6.26 -9.85 4.92
CA GLU A 142 6.87 -8.62 5.37
C GLU A 142 6.78 -7.57 4.26
N SER A 143 6.55 -6.33 4.66
CA SER A 143 6.60 -5.15 3.80
C SER A 143 6.84 -3.89 4.64
N PHE A 144 6.98 -2.75 3.99
CA PHE A 144 7.03 -1.45 4.64
C PHE A 144 5.88 -0.56 4.20
N PHE A 145 5.41 0.25 5.12
CA PHE A 145 4.49 1.33 4.86
C PHE A 145 5.19 2.67 5.10
N GLY A 146 4.79 3.72 4.41
CA GLY A 146 5.24 5.05 4.76
C GLY A 146 4.34 6.13 4.19
N ARG A 147 4.59 7.36 4.64
CA ARG A 147 3.86 8.54 4.20
C ARG A 147 4.85 9.66 3.90
N THR A 148 4.56 10.38 2.83
CA THR A 148 5.26 11.63 2.51
C THR A 148 4.29 12.69 2.00
N ILE A 149 4.75 13.93 1.92
CA ILE A 149 4.03 15.04 1.30
C ILE A 149 4.95 15.64 0.24
N ILE A 150 4.51 15.62 -1.02
CA ILE A 150 5.18 16.33 -2.10
C ILE A 150 4.87 17.82 -1.97
N ARG A 151 5.83 18.55 -1.41
CA ARG A 151 5.75 20.01 -1.24
C ARG A 151 5.60 20.69 -2.61
N GLY A 152 4.75 21.72 -2.66
CA GLY A 152 4.42 22.47 -3.88
C GLY A 152 3.18 21.96 -4.63
N GLU A 153 2.83 20.67 -4.50
CA GLU A 153 1.63 20.09 -5.14
C GLU A 153 0.48 19.88 -4.15
N GLY A 154 0.72 20.10 -2.85
CA GLY A 154 -0.24 19.78 -1.79
C GLY A 154 -0.60 18.29 -1.75
N LEU A 155 0.28 17.42 -2.25
CA LEU A 155 -0.01 16.00 -2.46
C LEU A 155 0.62 15.14 -1.35
N SER A 156 -0.22 14.59 -0.48
CA SER A 156 0.12 13.52 0.45
C SER A 156 0.15 12.18 -0.28
N ILE A 157 1.24 11.43 -0.14
CA ILE A 157 1.39 10.10 -0.72
C ILE A 157 1.58 9.07 0.38
N PHE A 158 0.74 8.05 0.35
CA PHE A 158 0.88 6.85 1.16
C PHE A 158 1.51 5.76 0.32
N MET A 159 2.62 5.20 0.80
CA MET A 159 3.39 4.18 0.11
C MET A 159 3.18 2.85 0.84
N ALA A 160 2.67 1.85 0.12
CA ALA A 160 2.55 0.48 0.61
C ALA A 160 3.53 -0.41 -0.14
N GLY A 161 4.40 -1.08 0.60
CA GLY A 161 5.36 -2.04 0.08
C GLY A 161 4.69 -3.29 -0.49
N SER A 162 5.29 -3.87 -1.52
CA SER A 162 4.76 -5.10 -2.11
C SER A 162 5.04 -6.31 -1.21
N PRO A 163 4.10 -7.25 -1.11
CA PRO A 163 4.30 -8.47 -0.33
C PRO A 163 5.49 -9.26 -0.87
N LYS A 164 6.45 -9.61 0.00
CA LYS A 164 7.62 -10.43 -0.38
C LYS A 164 7.28 -11.90 -0.15
N HIS A 165 6.71 -12.58 -1.15
CA HIS A 165 6.72 -14.04 -1.39
C HIS A 165 5.81 -14.33 -2.60
N TRP A 166 6.31 -15.08 -3.58
CA TRP A 166 5.94 -14.98 -4.99
C TRP A 166 4.69 -15.77 -5.46
N ASN A 167 3.70 -16.04 -4.59
CA ASN A 167 2.49 -16.73 -5.06
C ASN A 167 1.16 -16.34 -4.38
N PHE A 168 1.12 -15.21 -3.68
CA PHE A 168 -0.12 -14.73 -3.04
C PHE A 168 -0.78 -13.58 -3.81
N ARG A 169 -1.36 -13.89 -4.97
CA ARG A 169 -2.24 -12.96 -5.72
C ARG A 169 -3.30 -12.27 -4.85
N PRO A 170 -3.96 -12.95 -3.88
CA PRO A 170 -4.97 -12.28 -3.05
C PRO A 170 -4.43 -11.09 -2.24
N LEU A 171 -3.15 -11.12 -1.83
CA LEU A 171 -2.53 -9.99 -1.11
C LEU A 171 -2.22 -8.81 -2.05
N TRP A 172 -1.87 -9.09 -3.30
CA TRP A 172 -1.65 -8.06 -4.31
C TRP A 172 -2.94 -7.31 -4.64
N ASP A 173 -4.07 -8.01 -4.79
CA ASP A 173 -5.37 -7.40 -5.06
C ASP A 173 -5.76 -6.39 -3.96
N ASP A 174 -5.48 -6.72 -2.70
CA ASP A 174 -5.75 -5.85 -1.57
C ASP A 174 -4.81 -4.64 -1.50
N GLU A 175 -3.53 -4.82 -1.81
CA GLU A 175 -2.59 -3.70 -1.83
C GLU A 175 -2.78 -2.77 -3.03
N ILE A 176 -3.17 -3.30 -4.19
CA ILE A 176 -3.45 -2.50 -5.38
C ILE A 176 -4.76 -1.72 -5.24
N ARG A 177 -5.72 -2.22 -4.44
CA ARG A 177 -7.03 -1.57 -4.30
C ARG A 177 -6.90 -0.12 -3.80
N GLY A 178 -7.42 0.81 -4.60
CA GLY A 178 -7.41 2.24 -4.30
C GLY A 178 -6.03 2.90 -4.46
N ALA A 179 -5.04 2.20 -5.02
CA ALA A 179 -3.78 2.80 -5.42
C ALA A 179 -3.98 3.66 -6.69
N LEU A 180 -3.35 4.83 -6.73
CA LEU A 180 -3.20 5.65 -7.93
C LEU A 180 -2.32 4.93 -8.96
N GLY A 181 -1.30 4.22 -8.47
CA GLY A 181 -0.36 3.53 -9.31
C GLY A 181 0.71 2.77 -8.53
N MET A 182 1.65 2.18 -9.26
CA MET A 182 2.76 1.41 -8.71
C MET A 182 4.12 1.94 -9.18
N VAL A 183 5.07 2.05 -8.25
CA VAL A 183 6.49 2.19 -8.56
C VAL A 183 7.11 0.80 -8.54
N ILE A 184 7.73 0.40 -9.64
CA ILE A 184 8.41 -0.90 -9.75
C ILE A 184 9.92 -0.66 -9.77
N LEU A 185 10.59 -0.97 -8.66
CA LEU A 185 12.03 -0.94 -8.49
C LEU A 185 12.60 -2.26 -9.04
N ALA A 186 13.00 -2.22 -10.30
CA ALA A 186 13.42 -3.40 -11.04
C ALA A 186 14.92 -3.65 -10.84
N ASP A 187 15.24 -4.89 -10.47
CA ASP A 187 16.61 -5.36 -10.33
C ASP A 187 16.85 -6.47 -11.37
N PRO A 188 17.79 -6.30 -12.32
CA PRO A 188 18.08 -7.33 -13.32
C PRO A 188 18.54 -8.68 -12.73
N ARG A 189 18.95 -8.70 -11.46
CA ARG A 189 19.29 -9.94 -10.73
C ARG A 189 18.05 -10.71 -10.25
N PHE A 190 16.89 -10.04 -10.20
CA PHE A 190 15.61 -10.59 -9.72
C PHE A 190 14.46 -10.21 -10.67
N PRO A 191 14.51 -10.62 -11.95
CA PRO A 191 13.51 -10.21 -12.95
C PRO A 191 12.08 -10.61 -12.58
N ASP A 192 11.90 -11.80 -11.98
CA ASP A 192 10.60 -12.35 -11.57
C ASP A 192 9.81 -11.40 -10.66
N ALA A 193 10.50 -10.63 -9.80
CA ALA A 193 9.84 -9.68 -8.91
C ALA A 193 9.18 -8.53 -9.68
N ALA A 194 9.83 -8.04 -10.74
CA ALA A 194 9.28 -7.03 -11.62
C ALA A 194 8.17 -7.63 -12.49
N GLU A 195 8.33 -8.85 -13.00
CA GLU A 195 7.33 -9.55 -13.81
C GLU A 195 6.00 -9.75 -13.05
N VAL A 196 6.06 -10.18 -11.79
CA VAL A 196 4.87 -10.32 -10.94
C VAL A 196 4.17 -8.97 -10.70
N ALA A 197 4.95 -7.91 -10.45
CA ALA A 197 4.41 -6.56 -10.27
C ALA A 197 3.72 -6.06 -11.55
N LEU A 198 4.34 -6.27 -12.71
CA LEU A 198 3.81 -5.89 -14.03
C LEU A 198 2.54 -6.68 -14.37
N ALA A 199 2.55 -7.99 -14.15
CA ALA A 199 1.36 -8.83 -14.36
C ALA A 199 0.18 -8.33 -13.52
N SER A 200 0.44 -7.94 -12.26
CA SER A 200 -0.57 -7.35 -11.38
C SER A 200 -1.06 -5.99 -11.91
N CYS A 201 -0.14 -5.12 -12.35
CA CYS A 201 -0.54 -3.83 -12.94
C CYS A 201 -1.42 -4.01 -14.17
N HIS A 202 -1.06 -4.93 -15.08
CA HIS A 202 -1.86 -5.22 -16.27
C HIS A 202 -3.23 -5.80 -15.93
N GLN A 203 -3.29 -6.74 -14.98
CA GLN A 203 -4.54 -7.36 -14.55
C GLN A 203 -5.53 -6.32 -13.97
N HIS A 204 -5.03 -5.27 -13.31
CA HIS A 204 -5.85 -4.25 -12.66
C HIS A 204 -5.96 -2.93 -13.44
N GLY A 205 -5.32 -2.82 -14.61
CA GLY A 205 -5.23 -1.55 -15.35
C GLY A 205 -4.55 -0.44 -14.53
N LEU A 206 -3.62 -0.80 -13.64
CA LEU A 206 -3.00 0.13 -12.71
C LEU A 206 -1.86 0.91 -13.40
N PRO A 207 -1.88 2.25 -13.40
CA PRO A 207 -0.75 3.06 -13.85
C PRO A 207 0.52 2.68 -13.11
N HIS A 208 1.64 2.61 -13.82
CA HIS A 208 2.91 2.23 -13.19
C HIS A 208 4.10 2.93 -13.84
N VAL A 209 5.18 3.03 -13.09
CA VAL A 209 6.50 3.47 -13.58
C VAL A 209 7.53 2.42 -13.24
N LEU A 210 8.49 2.22 -14.14
CA LEU A 210 9.61 1.32 -13.90
C LEU A 210 10.86 2.12 -13.56
N VAL A 211 11.45 1.86 -12.41
CA VAL A 211 12.81 2.28 -12.08
C VAL A 211 13.75 1.15 -12.48
N ALA A 212 14.40 1.27 -13.63
CA ALA A 212 15.25 0.22 -14.20
C ALA A 212 16.67 0.19 -13.60
N GLU A 213 17.09 1.29 -12.99
CA GLU A 213 18.38 1.40 -12.29
C GLU A 213 18.15 2.12 -10.98
N HIS A 214 18.56 1.49 -9.87
CA HIS A 214 18.43 2.09 -8.55
C HIS A 214 19.69 1.96 -7.71
N GLY A 215 20.20 3.07 -7.18
CA GLY A 215 21.46 3.11 -6.44
C GLY A 215 22.15 4.48 -6.39
N PRO A 216 23.31 4.56 -5.70
CA PRO A 216 23.99 5.82 -5.40
C PRO A 216 24.21 6.72 -6.62
N GLY A 217 23.73 7.97 -6.55
CA GLY A 217 23.96 9.00 -7.57
C GLY A 217 23.23 8.79 -8.90
N LEU A 218 22.38 7.76 -9.02
CA LEU A 218 21.62 7.51 -10.24
C LEU A 218 20.47 8.51 -10.39
N ARG A 219 20.46 9.21 -11.53
CA ARG A 219 19.45 10.24 -11.87
C ARG A 219 18.92 10.11 -13.30
N VAL A 220 19.71 9.51 -14.19
CA VAL A 220 19.39 9.34 -15.60
C VAL A 220 19.51 7.86 -15.93
N VAL A 221 18.46 7.31 -16.55
CA VAL A 221 18.47 5.92 -17.01
C VAL A 221 19.37 5.76 -18.22
N THR A 222 20.22 4.74 -18.19
CA THR A 222 21.09 4.40 -19.32
C THR A 222 20.29 3.83 -20.50
N SER A 223 20.85 3.92 -21.71
CA SER A 223 20.25 3.30 -22.89
C SER A 223 20.16 1.78 -22.75
N ALA A 224 21.15 1.16 -22.11
CA ALA A 224 21.18 -0.28 -21.84
C ALA A 224 20.07 -0.70 -20.87
N ALA A 225 19.89 0.00 -19.75
CA ALA A 225 18.81 -0.31 -18.81
C ALA A 225 17.42 -0.06 -19.41
N ARG A 226 17.27 1.01 -20.21
CA ARG A 226 16.04 1.24 -20.96
C ARG A 226 15.77 0.13 -21.96
N HIS A 227 16.79 -0.34 -22.68
CA HIS A 227 16.66 -1.47 -23.60
C HIS A 227 16.23 -2.73 -22.84
N TRP A 228 16.91 -3.08 -21.75
CA TRP A 228 16.51 -4.21 -20.91
C TRP A 228 15.05 -4.11 -20.44
N ALA A 229 14.61 -2.95 -19.92
CA ALA A 229 13.22 -2.73 -19.55
C ALA A 229 12.24 -2.97 -20.71
N ARG A 230 12.52 -2.40 -21.89
CA ARG A 230 11.62 -2.53 -23.06
C ARG A 230 11.54 -3.94 -23.59
N TYR A 231 12.66 -4.66 -23.65
CA TYR A 231 12.74 -5.94 -24.36
C TYR A 231 12.64 -7.14 -23.42
N ALA A 232 13.31 -7.13 -22.26
CA ALA A 232 13.26 -8.23 -21.31
C ALA A 232 11.96 -8.23 -20.50
N LEU A 233 11.53 -7.05 -20.02
CA LEU A 233 10.31 -6.91 -19.21
C LEU A 233 9.06 -6.52 -20.04
N GLN A 234 9.20 -6.43 -21.37
CA GLN A 234 8.10 -6.09 -22.31
C GLN A 234 7.34 -4.80 -21.96
N ILE A 235 8.03 -3.80 -21.40
CA ILE A 235 7.41 -2.53 -20.98
C ILE A 235 6.96 -1.71 -22.20
N THR A 236 5.68 -1.36 -22.24
CA THR A 236 5.08 -0.58 -23.34
C THR A 236 5.69 0.81 -23.48
N PRO A 237 5.91 1.34 -24.70
CA PRO A 237 6.61 2.63 -24.92
C PRO A 237 6.06 3.82 -24.12
N GLY A 238 4.78 3.83 -23.79
CA GLY A 238 4.13 4.89 -22.98
C GLY A 238 4.43 4.84 -21.48
N THR A 239 4.86 3.69 -20.95
CA THR A 239 5.25 3.55 -19.54
C THR A 239 6.59 4.26 -19.28
N PRO A 240 6.68 5.17 -18.30
CA PRO A 240 7.94 5.81 -17.92
C PRO A 240 8.97 4.81 -17.40
N VAL A 241 10.20 4.92 -17.90
CA VAL A 241 11.37 4.16 -17.44
C VAL A 241 12.40 5.13 -16.90
N LEU A 242 12.75 4.99 -15.62
CA LEU A 242 13.48 5.95 -14.82
C LEU A 242 14.71 5.32 -14.15
N ALA A 243 15.59 6.18 -13.63
CA ALA A 243 16.63 5.81 -12.68
C ALA A 243 16.37 6.52 -11.34
N CYS A 244 16.82 5.93 -10.23
CA CYS A 244 16.58 6.50 -8.91
C CYS A 244 17.71 6.19 -7.92
N ASP A 245 18.27 7.20 -7.25
CA ASP A 245 18.96 6.95 -5.98
C ASP A 245 17.91 6.81 -4.90
N VAL A 246 17.65 5.58 -4.47
CA VAL A 246 16.62 5.25 -3.46
C VAL A 246 16.94 5.78 -2.07
N ARG A 247 18.09 6.43 -1.88
CA ARG A 247 18.48 7.08 -0.62
C ARG A 247 18.36 8.60 -0.70
N ASP A 248 18.01 9.13 -1.87
CA ASP A 248 17.94 10.55 -2.14
C ASP A 248 16.50 11.02 -2.23
N HIS A 249 16.18 12.01 -1.39
CA HIS A 249 14.83 12.57 -1.28
C HIS A 249 14.30 13.10 -2.62
N ASP A 250 15.09 13.87 -3.35
CA ASP A 250 14.64 14.53 -4.58
C ASP A 250 14.50 13.53 -5.73
N SER A 251 15.38 12.54 -5.78
CA SER A 251 15.31 11.43 -6.73
C SER A 251 14.02 10.62 -6.55
N VAL A 252 13.71 10.21 -5.30
CA VAL A 252 12.48 9.47 -4.99
C VAL A 252 11.23 10.33 -5.23
N THR A 253 11.26 11.60 -4.83
CA THR A 253 10.18 12.55 -5.12
C THR A 253 9.94 12.69 -6.62
N GLY A 254 10.99 12.72 -7.44
CA GLY A 254 10.90 12.73 -8.89
C GLY A 254 10.20 11.49 -9.47
N VAL A 255 10.49 10.30 -8.94
CA VAL A 255 9.80 9.06 -9.32
C VAL A 255 8.30 9.11 -8.96
N LEU A 256 7.97 9.56 -7.75
CA LEU A 256 6.58 9.70 -7.31
C LEU A 256 5.81 10.71 -8.17
N ARG A 257 6.43 11.85 -8.51
CA ARG A 257 5.86 12.84 -9.46
C ARG A 257 5.64 12.25 -10.84
N ALA A 258 6.59 11.48 -11.36
CA ALA A 258 6.45 10.82 -12.66
C ALA A 258 5.27 9.84 -12.67
N LEU A 259 5.07 9.07 -11.59
CA LEU A 259 3.92 8.18 -11.45
C LEU A 259 2.60 8.96 -11.43
N VAL A 260 2.52 10.02 -10.62
CA VAL A 260 1.32 10.86 -10.53
C VAL A 260 0.99 11.50 -11.88
N GLY A 261 2.00 12.03 -12.57
CA GLY A 261 1.85 12.59 -13.91
C GLY A 261 1.36 11.54 -14.92
N HIS A 262 1.96 10.36 -14.91
CA HIS A 262 1.57 9.27 -15.81
C HIS A 262 0.11 8.81 -15.57
N ALA A 263 -0.30 8.64 -14.32
CA ALA A 263 -1.67 8.28 -13.98
C ALA A 263 -2.70 9.33 -14.43
N ARG A 264 -2.36 10.62 -14.31
CA ARG A 264 -3.21 11.73 -14.80
C ARG A 264 -3.37 11.70 -16.32
N THR A 265 -2.28 11.46 -17.07
CA THR A 265 -2.35 11.36 -18.54
C THR A 265 -3.27 10.23 -18.99
N LEU A 266 -3.13 9.03 -18.40
CA LEU A 266 -3.95 7.87 -18.74
C LEU A 266 -5.45 8.09 -18.43
N THR A 267 -5.75 8.82 -17.35
CA THR A 267 -7.14 9.15 -16.98
C THR A 267 -7.77 10.15 -17.96
N SER A 268 -6.98 11.12 -18.44
CA SER A 268 -7.42 12.09 -19.45
C SER A 268 -7.74 11.43 -20.79
N GLU A 269 -6.93 10.47 -21.22
CA GLU A 269 -7.13 9.73 -22.47
C GLU A 269 -8.35 8.80 -22.41
N ALA A 270 -8.66 8.21 -21.25
CA ALA A 270 -9.82 7.34 -21.07
C ALA A 270 -11.17 8.10 -21.04
N THR A 271 -11.15 9.41 -20.84
CA THR A 271 -12.35 10.27 -20.74
C THR A 271 -12.61 11.06 -22.03
N SER A 272 -11.72 10.96 -23.03
CA SER A 272 -11.81 11.62 -24.34
C SER A 272 -12.29 10.65 -25.42
#